data_AF-A0A7Y5TBE5-F1
#
_entry.id   AF-A0A7Y5TBE5-F1
#
_cell.length_a   1.000
_cell.length_b   1.000
_cell.length_c   1.000
_cell.angle_alpha   90.00
_cell.angle_beta   90.00
_cell.angle_gamma   90.00
#
_symmetry.space_group_name_H-M   'P 1'
#
loop_
_entity.id
_entity.type
_entity.pdbx_description
1 polymer ?
#
loop_
_entity_poly.entity_id
_entity_poly.type
_entity_poly.pdbx_seq_one_letter_code
_entity_poly.pdbx_strand_id
1 'polypeptide(L)'
;MRPSSRLALVGAVSALALSLGTGAASATGHDVIRNTLTPSLPTDPAINGVPPGGKPWIIGRGEVRVRDTGRMDVRIRGLQIPNLNGDGVDVNPVGSINALLFCDGMLTADSGPHPMTVPGGNARFRVNLPVSGDCENPSVLISPTASGGGAYIASAVGSMG
;
A
#
# COMPACT_ATOMS: atom_id res chain seq x y z
N MET A 1 62.99 54.24 26.41
CA MET A 1 61.72 54.98 26.51
C MET A 1 60.64 54.24 25.69
N ARG A 2 59.55 53.80 26.33
CA ARG A 2 58.23 53.56 25.69
C ARG A 2 57.45 54.89 25.75
N PRO A 3 56.60 55.23 24.76
CA PRO A 3 55.15 54.94 24.83
C PRO A 3 54.55 54.46 23.48
N SER A 4 53.61 53.50 23.39
CA SER A 4 52.14 53.52 23.67
C SER A 4 51.30 54.02 22.46
N SER A 5 50.51 53.14 21.79
CA SER A 5 49.01 53.06 21.86
C SER A 5 48.26 54.10 20.96
N ARG A 6 47.16 53.87 20.20
CA ARG A 6 46.09 52.83 20.07
C ARG A 6 45.42 52.88 18.67
N LEU A 7 44.76 51.77 18.29
CA LEU A 7 43.48 51.53 17.54
C LEU A 7 42.92 52.62 16.58
N ALA A 8 42.31 52.30 15.42
CA ALA A 8 41.01 51.60 15.33
C ALA A 8 40.52 51.30 13.87
N LEU A 9 39.76 50.19 13.78
CA LEU A 9 38.61 49.82 12.91
C LEU A 9 38.65 49.96 11.37
N VAL A 10 38.30 48.86 10.67
CA VAL A 10 37.10 48.59 9.81
C VAL A 10 37.37 47.19 9.21
N GLY A 11 36.56 46.14 9.31
CA GLY A 11 35.11 46.02 9.38
C GLY A 11 34.57 45.47 8.05
N ALA A 12 34.71 44.17 7.77
CA ALA A 12 33.96 43.49 6.71
C ALA A 12 33.79 42.00 7.04
N VAL A 13 32.63 41.67 7.63
CA VAL A 13 32.16 40.30 7.81
C VAL A 13 31.45 39.90 6.52
N SER A 14 32.10 39.13 5.67
CA SER A 14 31.45 38.53 4.50
C SER A 14 30.63 37.31 4.95
N ALA A 15 29.33 37.50 5.15
CA ALA A 15 28.40 36.41 5.38
C ALA A 15 28.21 35.63 4.07
N LEU A 16 28.87 34.48 3.92
CA LEU A 16 28.47 33.49 2.92
C LEU A 16 27.17 32.83 3.38
N ALA A 17 26.05 33.31 2.85
CA ALA A 17 24.78 32.60 2.94
C ALA A 17 24.83 31.37 2.03
N LEU A 18 25.19 30.20 2.59
CA LEU A 18 24.91 28.93 1.94
C LEU A 18 23.41 28.66 2.09
N SER A 19 22.67 28.94 1.03
CA SER A 19 21.29 28.50 0.85
C SER A 19 21.23 26.98 0.94
N LEU A 20 20.76 26.46 2.07
CA LEU A 20 20.28 25.08 2.20
C LEU A 20 19.01 24.95 1.35
N GLY A 21 19.19 24.65 0.07
CA GLY A 21 18.10 24.15 -0.75
C GLY A 21 17.65 22.81 -0.17
N THR A 22 16.64 22.85 0.68
CA THR A 22 15.86 21.65 1.03
C THR A 22 15.10 21.26 -0.22
N GLY A 23 15.77 20.52 -1.11
CA GLY A 23 15.14 19.84 -2.22
C GLY A 23 14.19 18.78 -1.68
N ALA A 24 12.99 19.18 -1.28
CA ALA A 24 11.87 18.27 -1.19
C ALA A 24 11.59 17.82 -2.64
N ALA A 25 12.23 16.72 -3.04
CA ALA A 25 11.88 16.02 -4.27
C ALA A 25 10.41 15.63 -4.15
N SER A 26 9.55 16.47 -4.70
CA SER A 26 8.13 16.17 -4.83
C SER A 26 8.04 15.05 -5.84
N ALA A 27 7.93 13.82 -5.36
CA ALA A 27 7.58 12.68 -6.20
C ALA A 27 6.15 12.90 -6.70
N THR A 28 6.01 13.63 -7.81
CA THR A 28 4.76 13.89 -8.54
C THR A 28 4.36 12.65 -9.35
N GLY A 29 4.41 11.46 -8.73
CA GLY A 29 3.88 10.24 -9.33
C GLY A 29 2.37 10.18 -9.11
N HIS A 30 1.64 9.95 -10.20
CA HIS A 30 0.19 9.75 -10.21
C HIS A 30 -0.17 8.42 -9.55
N ASP A 31 -1.39 8.32 -9.01
CA ASP A 31 -1.87 7.05 -8.43
C ASP A 31 -2.54 6.25 -9.56
N VAL A 32 -2.07 5.01 -9.78
CA VAL A 32 -2.75 4.03 -10.65
C VAL A 32 -4.04 3.60 -9.98
N ILE A 33 -3.96 3.24 -8.70
CA ILE A 33 -5.13 3.00 -7.87
C ILE A 33 -4.89 3.60 -6.49
N ARG A 34 -5.94 4.22 -5.95
CA ARG A 34 -6.06 4.51 -4.53
C ARG A 34 -7.49 4.27 -4.13
N ASN A 35 -7.75 3.17 -3.46
CA ASN A 35 -9.11 2.81 -3.09
C ASN A 35 -9.15 2.06 -1.76
N THR A 36 -10.34 1.97 -1.19
CA THR A 36 -10.64 1.09 -0.07
C THR A 36 -10.81 -0.35 -0.55
N LEU A 37 -10.39 -1.30 0.27
CA LEU A 37 -10.62 -2.71 0.02
C LEU A 37 -12.05 -3.09 0.42
N THR A 38 -12.72 -3.79 -0.49
CA THR A 38 -14.03 -4.41 -0.28
C THR A 38 -13.79 -5.89 0.08
N PRO A 39 -14.39 -6.42 1.15
CA PRO A 39 -14.22 -7.83 1.49
C PRO A 39 -15.02 -8.71 0.53
N SER A 40 -14.58 -9.95 0.30
CA SER A 40 -15.29 -10.87 -0.60
C SER A 40 -16.44 -11.60 0.11
N LEU A 41 -17.55 -11.78 -0.59
CA LEU A 41 -18.58 -12.76 -0.26
C LEU A 41 -18.52 -13.97 -1.21
N PRO A 42 -18.91 -15.18 -0.78
CA PRO A 42 -18.91 -16.37 -1.64
C PRO A 42 -19.78 -16.24 -2.90
N THR A 43 -20.72 -15.30 -2.91
CA THR A 43 -21.64 -15.01 -4.01
C THR A 43 -21.13 -13.95 -4.97
N ASP A 44 -19.99 -13.32 -4.69
CA ASP A 44 -19.43 -12.30 -5.57
C ASP A 44 -19.02 -12.90 -6.93
N PRO A 45 -19.04 -12.11 -8.01
CA PRO A 45 -18.51 -12.56 -9.30
C PRO A 45 -16.98 -12.71 -9.25
N ALA A 46 -16.43 -13.54 -10.12
CA ALA A 46 -14.99 -13.57 -10.33
C ALA A 46 -14.47 -12.23 -10.85
N ILE A 47 -13.30 -11.80 -10.36
CA ILE A 47 -12.60 -10.60 -10.84
C ILE A 47 -11.38 -11.06 -11.62
N ASN A 48 -11.29 -10.72 -12.90
CA ASN A 48 -10.20 -11.14 -13.81
C ASN A 48 -9.98 -12.66 -13.81
N GLY A 49 -11.08 -13.43 -13.73
CA GLY A 49 -11.04 -14.89 -13.66
C GLY A 49 -10.69 -15.48 -12.29
N VAL A 50 -10.39 -14.66 -11.29
CA VAL A 50 -10.14 -15.11 -9.91
C VAL A 50 -11.47 -15.13 -9.14
N PRO A 51 -11.94 -16.29 -8.65
CA PRO A 51 -13.18 -16.38 -7.89
C PRO A 51 -13.02 -15.80 -6.48
N PRO A 52 -14.12 -15.42 -5.80
CA PRO A 52 -14.05 -15.05 -4.39
C PRO A 52 -13.70 -16.27 -3.51
N GLY A 53 -13.19 -15.98 -2.31
CA GLY A 53 -13.01 -16.98 -1.28
C GLY A 53 -14.34 -17.59 -0.83
N GLY A 54 -14.31 -18.86 -0.43
CA GLY A 54 -15.51 -19.61 -0.03
C GLY A 54 -16.10 -19.24 1.34
N LYS A 55 -15.72 -18.11 1.94
CA LYS A 55 -16.20 -17.65 3.25
C LYS A 55 -16.63 -16.18 3.17
N PRO A 56 -17.63 -15.75 3.96
CA PRO A 56 -18.10 -14.37 3.95
C PRO A 56 -17.12 -13.49 4.72
N TRP A 57 -16.12 -12.94 4.05
CA TRP A 57 -15.15 -12.09 4.72
C TRP A 57 -15.78 -10.76 5.12
N ILE A 58 -15.32 -10.23 6.24
CA ILE A 58 -15.58 -8.85 6.69
C ILE A 58 -14.26 -8.14 6.85
N ILE A 59 -14.28 -6.81 6.70
CA ILE A 59 -13.10 -5.98 6.91
C ILE A 59 -13.45 -4.77 7.76
N GLY A 60 -12.70 -4.57 8.83
CA GLY A 60 -12.86 -3.36 9.66
C GLY A 60 -12.42 -2.11 8.90
N ARG A 61 -11.22 -2.14 8.31
CA ARG A 61 -10.69 -1.09 7.41
C ARG A 61 -9.67 -1.69 6.46
N GLY A 62 -9.71 -1.32 5.19
CA GLY A 62 -8.70 -1.72 4.22
C GLY A 62 -8.46 -0.65 3.17
N GLU A 63 -7.20 -0.40 2.85
CA GLU A 63 -6.77 0.57 1.86
C GLU A 63 -5.63 -0.02 1.05
N VAL A 64 -5.65 0.24 -0.25
CA VAL A 64 -4.52 0.00 -1.15
C VAL A 64 -4.24 1.25 -1.98
N ARG A 65 -2.96 1.49 -2.20
CA ARG A 65 -2.47 2.51 -3.11
C ARG A 65 -1.37 1.92 -3.96
N VAL A 66 -1.49 2.05 -5.28
CA VAL A 66 -0.41 1.75 -6.23
C VAL A 66 -0.09 3.03 -6.97
N ARG A 67 1.19 3.40 -6.96
CA ARG A 67 1.74 4.50 -7.78
C ARG A 67 2.05 4.01 -9.17
N ASP A 68 2.05 4.94 -10.12
CA ASP A 68 2.64 4.76 -11.47
C ASP A 68 4.09 4.25 -11.42
N THR A 69 4.85 4.58 -10.38
CA THR A 69 6.22 4.06 -10.17
C THR A 69 6.28 2.59 -9.72
N GLY A 70 5.14 1.90 -9.65
CA GLY A 70 5.03 0.53 -9.13
C GLY A 70 5.09 0.39 -7.61
N ARG A 71 5.18 1.50 -6.85
CA ARG A 71 5.13 1.43 -5.38
C ARG A 71 3.71 1.12 -4.93
N MET A 72 3.53 -0.04 -4.30
CA MET A 72 2.29 -0.47 -3.67
C MET A 72 2.37 -0.34 -2.15
N ASP A 73 1.39 0.31 -1.56
CA ASP A 73 1.15 0.42 -0.13
C ASP A 73 -0.19 -0.28 0.20
N VAL A 74 -0.18 -1.28 1.09
CA VAL A 74 -1.39 -1.97 1.56
C VAL A 74 -1.50 -1.84 3.07
N ARG A 75 -2.71 -1.56 3.55
CA ARG A 75 -3.04 -1.53 4.97
C ARG A 75 -4.41 -2.18 5.19
N ILE A 76 -4.42 -3.25 5.97
CA ILE A 76 -5.61 -4.02 6.32
C ILE A 76 -5.72 -4.07 7.83
N ARG A 77 -6.93 -3.82 8.35
CA ARG A 77 -7.29 -4.00 9.75
C ARG A 77 -8.55 -4.83 9.86
N GLY A 78 -8.47 -5.95 10.58
CA GLY A 78 -9.64 -6.79 10.86
C GLY A 78 -10.25 -7.44 9.61
N LEU A 79 -9.44 -8.00 8.71
CA LEU A 79 -9.95 -8.88 7.65
C LEU A 79 -10.17 -10.29 8.22
N GLN A 80 -11.43 -10.63 8.49
CA GLN A 80 -11.82 -11.79 9.29
C GLN A 80 -13.05 -12.46 8.70
N ILE A 81 -13.36 -13.66 9.18
CA ILE A 81 -14.60 -14.37 8.91
C ILE A 81 -15.50 -14.21 10.14
N PRO A 82 -16.77 -13.78 9.98
CA PRO A 82 -17.74 -13.69 11.05
C PRO A 82 -17.90 -15.03 11.77
N ASN A 83 -17.90 -15.00 13.10
CA ASN A 83 -18.24 -16.20 13.85
C ASN A 83 -19.75 -16.39 13.93
N LEU A 84 -20.25 -17.37 13.18
CA LEU A 84 -21.67 -17.70 13.11
C LEU A 84 -22.12 -18.67 14.22
N ASN A 85 -21.21 -19.13 15.09
CA ASN A 85 -21.49 -20.10 16.14
C ASN A 85 -21.85 -19.43 17.49
N GLY A 86 -21.84 -18.10 17.57
CA GLY A 86 -22.41 -17.35 18.69
C GLY A 86 -21.47 -17.01 19.85
N ASP A 87 -20.18 -17.33 19.77
CA ASP A 87 -19.17 -16.89 20.76
C ASP A 87 -18.74 -15.41 20.57
N GLY A 88 -19.16 -14.79 19.47
CA GLY A 88 -18.94 -13.37 19.17
C GLY A 88 -17.53 -13.01 18.72
N VAL A 89 -16.65 -13.98 18.40
CA VAL A 89 -15.26 -13.69 18.04
C VAL A 89 -14.97 -14.00 16.58
N ASP A 90 -14.95 -12.96 15.75
CA ASP A 90 -14.53 -13.06 14.35
C ASP A 90 -13.06 -13.46 14.25
N VAL A 91 -12.73 -14.30 13.25
CA VAL A 91 -11.39 -14.89 13.13
C VAL A 91 -10.81 -14.79 11.73
N ASN A 92 -9.52 -14.47 11.66
CA ASN A 92 -8.71 -14.63 10.46
C ASN A 92 -7.91 -15.96 10.55
N PRO A 93 -8.21 -16.96 9.70
CA PRO A 93 -7.39 -18.18 9.62
C PRO A 93 -6.18 -18.04 8.70
N VAL A 94 -6.04 -16.94 7.94
CA VAL A 94 -5.01 -16.76 6.91
C VAL A 94 -3.78 -16.08 7.52
N GLY A 95 -2.65 -16.80 7.60
CA GLY A 95 -1.40 -16.25 8.15
C GLY A 95 -0.59 -15.40 7.16
N SER A 96 -0.86 -15.50 5.86
CA SER A 96 -0.11 -14.78 4.81
C SER A 96 -0.98 -14.53 3.57
N ILE A 97 -0.77 -13.38 2.95
CA ILE A 97 -1.44 -12.93 1.73
C ILE A 97 -0.48 -12.41 0.68
N ASN A 98 -0.93 -12.42 -0.57
CA ASN A 98 -0.33 -11.68 -1.67
C ASN A 98 -1.33 -10.59 -2.11
N ALA A 99 -0.82 -9.46 -2.59
CA ALA A 99 -1.59 -8.48 -3.35
C ALA A 99 -1.23 -8.63 -4.83
N LEU A 100 -2.24 -8.99 -5.62
CA LEU A 100 -2.14 -9.23 -7.05
C LEU A 100 -2.66 -8.00 -7.79
N LEU A 101 -1.79 -7.33 -8.54
CA LEU A 101 -2.15 -6.20 -9.38
C LEU A 101 -2.49 -6.69 -10.78
N PHE A 102 -3.70 -6.37 -11.20
CA PHE A 102 -4.17 -6.57 -12.57
C PHE A 102 -4.34 -5.23 -13.27
N CYS A 103 -3.97 -5.20 -14.54
CA CYS A 103 -4.22 -4.10 -15.48
C CYS A 103 -4.92 -4.70 -16.71
N ASP A 104 -6.06 -4.12 -17.13
CA ASP A 104 -6.90 -4.64 -18.22
C ASP A 104 -7.21 -6.15 -18.14
N GLY A 105 -7.44 -6.64 -16.93
CA GLY A 105 -7.75 -8.04 -16.68
C GLY A 105 -6.55 -8.99 -16.72
N MET A 106 -5.34 -8.51 -17.02
CA MET A 106 -4.12 -9.32 -17.00
C MET A 106 -3.37 -9.15 -15.68
N LEU A 107 -2.87 -10.25 -15.12
CA LEU A 107 -2.00 -10.20 -13.95
C LEU A 107 -0.65 -9.56 -14.33
N THR A 108 -0.39 -8.36 -13.82
CA THR A 108 0.83 -7.60 -14.14
C THR A 108 1.88 -7.77 -13.05
N ALA A 109 1.47 -7.89 -11.80
CA ALA A 109 2.41 -8.05 -10.69
C ALA A 109 1.81 -8.78 -9.49
N ASP A 110 2.67 -9.47 -8.75
CA ASP A 110 2.40 -10.10 -7.47
C ASP A 110 3.37 -9.52 -6.43
N SER A 111 2.85 -9.07 -5.28
CA SER A 111 3.66 -8.57 -4.17
C SER A 111 4.55 -9.62 -3.50
N GLY A 112 4.30 -10.91 -3.78
CA GLY A 112 4.77 -12.02 -2.97
C GLY A 112 4.06 -12.08 -1.59
N PRO A 113 4.48 -13.02 -0.73
CA PRO A 113 3.86 -13.25 0.57
C PRO A 113 4.11 -12.12 1.57
N HIS A 114 3.05 -11.69 2.26
CA HIS A 114 3.10 -10.74 3.37
C HIS A 114 2.30 -11.29 4.57
N PRO A 115 2.82 -11.17 5.80
CA PRO A 115 2.19 -11.74 6.97
C PRO A 115 0.88 -11.02 7.33
N MET A 116 -0.05 -11.78 7.88
CA MET A 116 -1.25 -11.29 8.55
C MET A 116 -1.26 -11.70 10.02
N THR A 117 -1.86 -10.88 10.88
CA THR A 117 -2.08 -11.31 12.27
C THR A 117 -3.19 -12.36 12.33
N VAL A 118 -2.98 -13.41 13.10
CA VAL A 118 -3.97 -14.44 13.42
C VAL A 118 -4.26 -14.35 14.92
N PRO A 119 -5.52 -14.25 15.36
CA PRO A 119 -6.76 -14.25 14.58
C PRO A 119 -7.20 -12.86 14.08
N GLY A 120 -6.43 -11.79 14.35
CA GLY A 120 -6.91 -10.40 14.20
C GLY A 120 -7.03 -9.84 12.78
N GLY A 121 -6.51 -10.51 11.75
CA GLY A 121 -6.70 -10.10 10.35
C GLY A 121 -6.01 -8.80 9.93
N ASN A 122 -4.92 -8.38 10.57
CA ASN A 122 -4.21 -7.14 10.24
C ASN A 122 -3.02 -7.42 9.33
N ALA A 123 -2.78 -6.54 8.36
CA ALA A 123 -1.59 -6.55 7.51
C ALA A 123 -1.17 -5.12 7.18
N ARG A 124 0.14 -4.90 7.05
CA ARG A 124 0.68 -3.64 6.53
C ARG A 124 1.99 -3.91 5.82
N PHE A 125 2.08 -3.54 4.56
CA PHE A 125 3.31 -3.69 3.79
C PHE A 125 3.42 -2.62 2.70
N ARG A 126 4.66 -2.45 2.26
CA ARG A 126 5.04 -1.64 1.11
C ARG A 126 5.99 -2.45 0.26
N VAL A 127 5.75 -2.48 -1.04
CA VAL A 127 6.57 -3.19 -2.02
C VAL A 127 6.70 -2.34 -3.28
N ASN A 128 7.82 -2.49 -3.99
CA ASN A 128 7.95 -1.98 -5.35
C ASN A 128 7.72 -3.15 -6.30
N LEU A 129 6.67 -3.05 -7.10
CA LEU A 129 6.32 -4.04 -8.10
C LEU A 129 7.01 -3.70 -9.43
N PRO A 130 7.41 -4.71 -10.21
CA PRO A 130 7.83 -4.51 -11.59
C PRO A 130 6.60 -4.23 -12.46
N VAL A 131 6.02 -3.03 -12.35
CA VAL A 131 4.88 -2.64 -13.18
C VAL A 131 5.41 -2.14 -14.51
N SER A 132 5.03 -2.79 -15.60
CA SER A 132 5.38 -2.39 -16.96
C SER A 132 4.22 -1.62 -17.60
N GLY A 133 4.45 -0.36 -17.95
CA GLY A 133 3.55 0.43 -18.81
C GLY A 133 2.37 1.11 -18.10
N ASP A 134 1.48 1.66 -18.93
CA ASP A 134 0.23 2.30 -18.50
C ASP A 134 -0.75 1.22 -18.02
N CYS A 135 -1.20 1.34 -16.77
CA CYS A 135 -2.11 0.39 -16.15
C CYS A 135 -3.55 0.93 -16.23
N GLU A 136 -4.24 0.60 -17.32
CA GLU A 136 -5.66 0.88 -17.45
C GLU A 136 -6.49 -0.12 -16.65
N ASN A 137 -7.66 0.32 -16.19
CA ASN A 137 -8.63 -0.50 -15.42
C ASN A 137 -8.00 -1.30 -14.27
N PRO A 138 -7.24 -0.63 -13.39
CA PRO A 138 -6.45 -1.33 -12.39
C PRO A 138 -7.35 -2.02 -11.38
N SER A 139 -6.96 -3.21 -10.95
CA SER A 139 -7.56 -3.87 -9.79
C SER A 139 -6.50 -4.57 -8.95
N VAL A 140 -6.71 -4.56 -7.64
CA VAL A 140 -5.87 -5.28 -6.69
C VAL A 140 -6.70 -6.33 -5.99
N LEU A 141 -6.26 -7.58 -6.04
CA LEU A 141 -6.86 -8.69 -5.32
C LEU A 141 -5.96 -9.09 -4.16
N ILE A 142 -6.53 -9.17 -2.96
CA ILE A 142 -5.88 -9.74 -1.78
C ILE A 142 -6.19 -11.23 -1.77
N SER A 143 -5.16 -12.05 -1.91
CA SER A 143 -5.27 -13.50 -2.05
C SER A 143 -4.49 -14.20 -0.93
N PRO A 144 -5.04 -15.23 -0.24
CA PRO A 144 -4.27 -16.07 0.65
C PRO A 144 -3.07 -16.66 -0.11
N THR A 145 -1.85 -16.55 0.43
CA THR A 145 -0.65 -17.04 -0.25
C THR A 145 -0.76 -18.52 -0.62
N ALA A 146 -1.35 -19.33 0.27
CA ALA A 146 -1.54 -20.77 0.07
C ALA A 146 -2.49 -21.12 -1.09
N SER A 147 -3.29 -20.17 -1.58
CA SER A 147 -4.16 -20.38 -2.75
C SER A 147 -3.45 -20.18 -4.08
N GLY A 148 -2.22 -19.63 -4.09
CA GLY A 148 -1.47 -19.33 -5.31
C GLY A 148 -2.17 -18.35 -6.25
N GLY A 149 -3.05 -17.47 -5.73
CA GLY A 149 -3.87 -16.57 -6.56
C GLY A 149 -5.18 -17.17 -7.06
N GLY A 150 -5.53 -18.38 -6.61
CA GLY A 150 -6.77 -19.06 -6.99
C GLY A 150 -8.05 -18.53 -6.33
N ALA A 151 -7.95 -17.62 -5.36
CA ALA A 151 -9.11 -16.96 -4.77
C ALA A 151 -8.76 -15.60 -4.17
N TYR A 152 -9.68 -14.63 -4.23
CA TYR A 152 -9.54 -13.34 -3.53
C TYR A 152 -10.43 -13.28 -2.27
N ILE A 153 -9.92 -12.67 -1.21
CA ILE A 153 -10.64 -12.47 0.07
C ILE A 153 -10.97 -11.00 0.34
N ALA A 154 -10.33 -10.09 -0.40
CA ALA A 154 -10.70 -8.68 -0.50
C ALA A 154 -10.20 -8.13 -1.84
N SER A 155 -10.80 -7.05 -2.33
CA SER A 155 -10.44 -6.45 -3.61
C SER A 155 -10.58 -4.93 -3.60
N ALA A 156 -9.85 -4.28 -4.49
CA ALA A 156 -10.05 -2.88 -4.83
C ALA A 156 -10.02 -2.76 -6.35
N VAL A 157 -11.04 -2.13 -6.92
CA VAL A 157 -11.12 -1.83 -8.36
C VAL A 157 -10.97 -0.33 -8.56
N GLY A 158 -10.17 0.06 -9.55
CA GLY A 158 -10.06 1.45 -9.97
C GLY A 158 -11.34 1.87 -10.67
N SER A 159 -11.93 2.99 -10.27
CA SER A 159 -12.98 3.63 -11.06
C SER A 159 -12.31 4.32 -12.25
N MET A 160 -12.75 4.00 -13.48
CA MET A 160 -12.50 4.87 -14.63
C MET A 160 -13.07 6.26 -14.27
N GLY A 161 -12.19 7.26 -14.16
CA GLY A 161 -12.59 8.66 -13.98
C GLY A 161 -13.03 9.27 -15.29
#